data_AF-A0A819AU49-F1
#
_entry.id   AF-A0A819AU49-F1
#
_cell.length_a   1.000
_cell.length_b   1.000
_cell.length_c   1.000
_cell.angle_alpha   90.00
_cell.angle_beta   90.00
_cell.angle_gamma   90.00
#
_symmetry.space_group_name_H-M   'P 1'
#
loop_
_entity.id
_entity.type
_entity.pdbx_description
1 polymer ?
#
loop_
_entity_poly.entity_id
_entity_poly.type
_entity_poly.pdbx_seq_one_letter_code
_entity_poly.pdbx_strand_id
1 'polypeptide(L)'
;MAGPLLRILIRLKPNKYHRMQIAARYRIIDLLKQIAHDLNLSVDQLLHISIYRNGSNGCSLLYPINNNYNNNTHYDVSITLDKYGLSSNEELYIDLTELILCQQQDNDDISTNDNHTASSLDNSDCFHSTASSISSSSLLNPEEISPSSSSTTASLIQAKTTNNLSTKKSLIGQLIRFSVPADNSCLFSSIYFVLHSGKLDLASNKYLRNLVASKIESDQITYSEAMLGRTNLEYSKWIRRDDSWGGGIELAILTQEYETEICVINTECEGRIDYFGEDRHFPYRVFLLYDNLHYDP
;
A
#
# COMPACT_ATOMS: atom_id res chain seq x y z
N MET A 1 -7.63 42.23 10.75
CA MET A 1 -7.57 41.20 11.81
C MET A 1 -6.73 40.05 11.28
N ALA A 2 -5.75 39.55 12.03
CA ALA A 2 -4.99 38.39 11.62
C ALA A 2 -5.94 37.18 11.53
N GLY A 3 -5.99 36.50 10.39
CA GLY A 3 -6.82 35.32 10.19
C GLY A 3 -6.34 34.14 11.05
N PRO A 4 -7.08 33.01 11.04
CA PRO A 4 -6.71 31.83 11.81
C PRO A 4 -5.31 31.33 11.43
N LEU A 5 -4.52 30.96 12.44
CA LEU A 5 -3.22 30.32 12.28
C LEU A 5 -3.41 28.80 12.28
N LEU A 6 -2.75 28.14 11.33
CA LEU A 6 -2.70 26.69 11.16
C LEU A 6 -1.35 26.18 11.62
N ARG A 7 -1.33 25.04 12.31
CA ARG A 7 -0.09 24.29 12.59
C ARG A 7 0.15 23.32 11.45
N ILE A 8 1.39 23.21 10.99
CA ILE A 8 1.79 22.23 9.99
C ILE A 8 2.84 21.33 10.61
N LEU A 9 2.62 20.02 10.50
CA LEU A 9 3.53 18.96 10.88
C LEU A 9 4.01 18.25 9.61
N ILE A 10 5.30 18.37 9.31
CA ILE A 10 5.94 17.79 8.14
C ILE A 10 6.81 16.63 8.59
N ARG A 11 6.52 15.41 8.16
CA ARG A 11 7.37 14.25 8.43
C ARG A 11 8.48 14.16 7.40
N LEU A 12 9.72 14.12 7.88
CA LEU A 12 10.93 14.06 7.04
C LEU A 12 11.56 12.67 7.03
N LYS A 13 11.50 11.96 8.16
CA LYS A 13 11.99 10.58 8.37
C LYS A 13 11.11 9.91 9.44
N PRO A 14 11.17 8.58 9.62
CA PRO A 14 10.59 7.95 10.80
C PRO A 14 11.06 8.68 12.07
N ASN A 15 10.12 9.20 12.85
CA ASN A 15 10.34 9.98 14.08
C ASN A 15 11.03 11.34 13.92
N LYS A 16 11.23 11.86 12.70
CA LYS A 16 11.76 13.21 12.46
C LYS A 16 10.69 14.09 11.81
N TYR A 17 10.28 15.12 12.56
CA TYR A 17 9.25 16.06 12.13
C TYR A 17 9.77 17.49 12.11
N HIS A 18 9.28 18.28 11.16
CA HIS A 18 9.44 19.72 11.09
C HIS A 18 8.08 20.37 11.34
N ARG A 19 8.06 21.43 12.16
CA ARG A 19 6.82 22.12 12.56
C ARG A 19 6.88 23.57 12.14
N MET A 20 5.80 24.08 11.58
CA MET A 20 5.65 25.49 11.24
C MET A 20 4.23 26.00 11.49
N GLN A 21 4.05 27.31 11.49
CA GLN A 21 2.74 27.96 11.59
C GLN A 21 2.55 28.92 10.44
N ILE A 22 1.37 28.85 9.79
CA ILE A 22 1.00 29.72 8.68
C ILE A 22 -0.40 30.27 8.87
N ALA A 23 -0.75 31.35 8.18
CA ALA A 23 -2.14 31.82 8.16
C ALA A 23 -2.99 30.98 7.19
N ALA A 24 -4.25 30.69 7.50
CA ALA A 24 -5.12 29.91 6.60
C ALA A 24 -5.37 30.54 5.22
N ARG A 25 -5.13 31.85 5.09
CA ARG A 25 -5.16 32.57 3.79
C ARG A 25 -3.95 32.28 2.90
N TYR A 26 -2.99 31.48 3.35
CA TYR A 26 -1.84 31.10 2.52
C TYR A 26 -2.34 30.33 1.30
N ARG A 27 -1.85 30.72 0.13
CA ARG A 27 -2.01 29.89 -1.07
C ARG A 27 -1.12 28.68 -0.94
N ILE A 28 -1.56 27.58 -1.54
CA ILE A 28 -0.81 26.33 -1.53
C ILE A 28 0.58 26.53 -2.14
N ILE A 29 0.72 27.30 -3.22
CA ILE A 29 2.02 27.63 -3.80
C ILE A 29 2.96 28.35 -2.81
N ASP A 30 2.43 29.20 -1.94
CA ASP A 30 3.22 29.95 -0.97
C ASP A 30 3.70 29.03 0.17
N LEU A 31 2.87 28.06 0.57
CA LEU A 31 3.26 26.98 1.47
C LEU A 31 4.37 26.12 0.86
N LEU A 32 4.21 25.65 -0.38
CA LEU A 32 5.22 24.82 -1.04
C LEU A 32 6.57 25.55 -1.16
N LYS A 33 6.56 26.85 -1.49
CA LYS A 33 7.77 27.68 -1.51
C LYS A 33 8.44 27.78 -0.15
N GLN A 34 7.66 27.94 0.92
CA GLN A 34 8.19 28.01 2.27
C GLN A 34 8.83 26.67 2.68
N ILE A 35 8.16 25.55 2.42
CA ILE A 35 8.68 24.21 2.68
C ILE A 35 9.97 23.96 1.88
N ALA A 36 9.96 24.32 0.59
CA ALA A 36 11.12 24.21 -0.28
C ALA A 36 12.32 24.98 0.27
N HIS A 37 12.10 26.22 0.69
CA HIS A 37 13.12 27.04 1.32
C HIS A 37 13.66 26.41 2.62
N ASP A 38 12.78 26.01 3.53
CA ASP A 38 13.16 25.54 4.87
C ASP A 38 13.84 24.18 4.86
N LEU A 39 13.53 23.35 3.86
CA LEU A 39 14.10 22.01 3.70
C LEU A 39 15.17 21.92 2.62
N ASN A 40 15.53 23.05 1.99
CA ASN A 40 16.48 23.12 0.87
C ASN A 40 16.10 22.18 -0.30
N LEU A 41 14.82 22.18 -0.67
CA LEU A 41 14.23 21.42 -1.78
C LEU A 41 13.84 22.37 -2.93
N SER A 42 13.59 21.83 -4.11
CA SER A 42 12.92 22.58 -5.19
C SER A 42 11.40 22.52 -5.04
N VAL A 43 10.70 23.55 -5.52
CA VAL A 43 9.22 23.58 -5.51
C VAL A 43 8.64 22.47 -6.39
N ASP A 44 9.31 22.14 -7.51
CA ASP A 44 8.85 21.11 -8.45
C ASP A 44 8.82 19.72 -7.81
N GLN A 45 9.78 19.42 -6.93
CA GLN A 45 9.76 18.18 -6.14
C GLN A 45 8.53 18.09 -5.23
N LEU A 46 8.03 19.24 -4.76
CA LEU A 46 6.90 19.31 -3.84
C LEU A 46 5.53 19.36 -4.51
N LEU A 47 5.44 19.43 -5.85
CA LEU A 47 4.15 19.50 -6.55
C LEU A 47 3.30 18.25 -6.35
N HIS A 48 3.93 17.10 -6.08
CA HIS A 48 3.28 15.80 -5.93
C HIS A 48 2.91 15.44 -4.47
N ILE A 49 3.09 16.36 -3.51
CA ILE A 49 2.90 16.05 -2.09
C ILE A 49 1.45 16.15 -1.66
N SER A 50 1.05 15.29 -0.74
CA SER A 50 -0.27 15.28 -0.12
C SER A 50 -0.27 16.03 1.22
N ILE A 51 -1.33 16.80 1.46
CA ILE A 51 -1.61 17.58 2.66
C ILE A 51 -2.90 17.04 3.25
N TYR A 52 -2.86 16.69 4.52
CA TYR A 52 -3.98 16.12 5.26
C TYR A 52 -4.37 17.01 6.44
N ARG A 53 -5.63 16.94 6.86
CA ARG A 53 -6.21 17.64 8.01
C ARG A 53 -6.63 16.62 9.06
N ASN A 54 -6.07 16.73 10.27
CA ASN A 54 -6.50 15.89 11.38
C ASN A 54 -7.74 16.50 12.07
N GLY A 55 -8.85 15.76 12.12
CA GLY A 55 -10.12 16.19 12.72
C GLY A 55 -10.68 15.19 13.73
N SER A 56 -11.80 15.54 14.38
CA SER A 56 -12.45 14.68 15.38
C SER A 56 -12.92 13.33 14.85
N ASN A 57 -13.10 13.21 13.53
CA ASN A 57 -13.59 12.01 12.86
C ASN A 57 -12.46 11.26 12.14
N GLY A 58 -11.20 11.57 12.45
CA GLY A 58 -10.02 11.07 11.74
C GLY A 58 -9.47 12.11 10.76
N CYS A 59 -8.59 11.66 9.87
CA CYS A 59 -7.88 12.55 8.97
C CYS A 59 -8.51 12.64 7.59
N SER A 60 -8.45 13.83 7.00
CA SER A 60 -9.06 14.15 5.71
C SER A 60 -8.02 14.74 4.76
N LEU A 61 -7.90 14.18 3.56
CA LEU A 61 -7.03 14.71 2.50
C LEU A 61 -7.54 16.08 2.02
N LEU A 62 -6.65 17.08 1.95
CA LEU A 62 -6.93 18.42 1.43
C LEU A 62 -6.34 18.63 0.03
N TYR A 63 -5.10 18.19 -0.21
CA TYR A 63 -4.36 18.57 -1.42
C TYR A 63 -3.13 17.69 -1.68
N PRO A 64 -2.97 17.06 -2.85
CA PRO A 64 -3.90 16.15 -3.51
C PRO A 64 -3.57 14.67 -3.20
N ILE A 65 -4.55 13.77 -3.38
CA ILE A 65 -4.41 12.49 -4.10
C ILE A 65 -5.75 12.31 -4.82
N ASN A 66 -5.77 12.58 -6.12
CA ASN A 66 -6.92 12.33 -6.96
C ASN A 66 -6.74 10.92 -7.54
N ASN A 67 -7.63 9.98 -7.23
CA ASN A 67 -7.54 8.57 -7.65
C ASN A 67 -7.62 8.33 -9.18
N ASN A 68 -7.64 9.39 -10.00
CA ASN A 68 -7.57 9.27 -11.45
C ASN A 68 -6.16 9.63 -11.94
N TYR A 69 -5.31 8.61 -11.95
CA TYR A 69 -4.09 8.56 -12.75
C TYR A 69 -4.44 8.76 -14.23
N ASN A 70 -4.40 10.01 -14.67
CA ASN A 70 -4.09 10.37 -16.04
C ASN A 70 -2.93 11.36 -15.97
N ASN A 71 -1.90 11.14 -16.78
CA ASN A 71 -0.59 11.82 -16.76
C ASN A 71 -0.63 13.32 -17.11
N ASN A 72 -1.71 14.03 -16.78
CA ASN A 72 -1.93 15.44 -17.06
C ASN A 72 -2.72 16.12 -15.91
N THR A 73 -2.44 15.75 -14.66
CA THR A 73 -3.02 16.43 -13.49
C THR A 73 -2.40 17.81 -13.32
N HIS A 74 -3.14 18.84 -13.72
CA HIS A 74 -2.76 20.21 -13.44
C HIS A 74 -2.97 20.50 -11.94
N TYR A 75 -1.88 20.69 -11.18
CA TYR A 75 -1.96 21.08 -9.77
C TYR A 75 -2.47 22.51 -9.66
N ASP A 76 -3.67 22.71 -9.11
CA ASP A 76 -4.16 24.05 -8.78
C ASP A 76 -3.54 24.53 -7.47
N VAL A 77 -2.29 24.98 -7.56
CA VAL A 77 -1.52 25.57 -6.46
C VAL A 77 -1.97 27.00 -6.11
N SER A 78 -2.92 27.58 -6.87
CA SER A 78 -3.39 28.95 -6.66
C SER A 78 -4.40 29.10 -5.53
N ILE A 79 -5.02 27.97 -5.12
CA ILE A 79 -6.02 27.89 -4.05
C ILE A 79 -5.43 28.25 -2.68
N THR A 80 -6.27 28.86 -1.83
CA THR A 80 -6.01 29.13 -0.42
C THR A 80 -6.57 28.04 0.50
N LEU A 81 -5.90 27.82 1.65
CA LEU A 81 -6.26 26.74 2.58
C LEU A 81 -7.62 26.94 3.28
N ASP A 82 -8.08 28.18 3.43
CA ASP A 82 -9.40 28.50 3.98
C ASP A 82 -10.58 27.93 3.17
N LYS A 83 -10.38 27.67 1.87
CA LYS A 83 -11.36 26.98 1.01
C LYS A 83 -11.77 25.60 1.54
N TYR A 84 -10.91 24.97 2.34
CA TYR A 84 -11.16 23.66 2.96
C TYR A 84 -11.90 23.73 4.29
N GLY A 85 -12.45 24.89 4.66
CA GLY A 85 -13.22 25.04 5.90
C GLY A 85 -12.39 24.81 7.16
N LEU A 86 -11.13 25.29 7.15
CA LEU A 86 -10.20 25.13 8.26
C LEU A 86 -10.45 26.17 9.36
N SER A 87 -10.41 25.71 10.61
CA SER A 87 -10.53 26.57 11.79
C SER A 87 -9.16 26.92 12.39
N SER A 88 -9.12 27.91 13.29
CA SER A 88 -7.86 28.28 13.98
C SER A 88 -7.36 27.11 14.83
N ASN A 89 -6.04 26.91 14.86
CA ASN A 89 -5.37 25.87 15.63
C ASN A 89 -5.57 24.44 15.11
N GLU A 90 -6.05 24.27 13.88
CA GLU A 90 -5.99 22.96 13.21
C GLU A 90 -4.56 22.60 12.84
N GLU A 91 -4.31 21.29 12.84
CA GLU A 91 -3.03 20.72 12.47
C GLU A 91 -3.14 20.03 11.12
N LEU A 92 -2.31 20.50 10.18
CA LEU A 92 -2.15 19.89 8.87
C LEU A 92 -0.92 19.00 8.87
N TYR A 93 -1.00 17.87 8.17
CA TYR A 93 0.06 16.89 8.06
C TYR A 93 0.56 16.76 6.62
N ILE A 94 1.88 16.65 6.45
CA ILE A 94 2.55 16.45 5.17
C ILE A 94 3.64 15.38 5.35
N ASP A 95 3.67 14.35 4.50
CA ASP A 95 4.73 13.33 4.53
C ASP A 95 5.70 13.50 3.36
N LEU A 96 6.97 13.77 3.67
CA LEU A 96 8.06 13.92 2.69
C LEU A 96 9.10 12.79 2.80
N THR A 97 8.80 11.72 3.54
CA THR A 97 9.76 10.65 3.82
C THR A 97 10.30 10.04 2.52
N GLU A 98 9.43 9.70 1.56
CA GLU A 98 9.81 9.14 0.25
C GLU A 98 10.67 10.12 -0.57
N LEU A 99 10.26 11.39 -0.61
CA LEU A 99 10.93 12.43 -1.39
C LEU A 99 12.36 12.68 -0.93
N ILE A 100 12.58 12.67 0.39
CA ILE A 100 13.91 12.92 0.98
C ILE A 100 14.82 11.70 0.83
N LEU A 101 14.28 10.48 0.89
CA LEU A 101 15.06 9.25 0.70
C LEU A 101 15.66 9.15 -0.71
N CYS A 102 14.90 9.52 -1.75
CA CYS A 102 15.41 9.54 -3.12
C CYS A 102 16.61 10.50 -3.31
N GLN A 103 16.62 11.64 -2.63
CA GLN A 103 17.72 12.62 -2.76
C GLN A 103 19.03 12.17 -2.10
N GLN A 104 18.97 11.27 -1.12
CA GLN A 104 20.20 10.75 -0.49
C GLN A 104 20.89 9.73 -1.39
N GLN A 105 20.13 8.98 -2.19
CA GLN A 105 20.69 8.03 -3.17
C GLN A 105 21.42 8.74 -4.32
N ASP A 106 20.97 9.92 -4.74
CA ASP A 106 21.64 10.69 -5.81
C ASP A 106 22.93 11.41 -5.34
N ASN A 107 23.08 11.67 -4.03
CA ASN A 107 24.26 12.37 -3.49
C ASN A 107 25.43 11.45 -3.12
N ASP A 108 25.16 10.15 -2.89
CA ASP A 108 26.20 9.16 -2.56
C ASP A 108 26.95 8.62 -3.81
N ASP A 109 26.46 8.90 -5.02
CA ASP A 109 27.10 8.51 -6.29
C ASP A 109 28.12 9.54 -6.84
N ILE A 110 28.39 10.63 -6.11
CA ILE A 110 29.41 11.64 -6.48
C ILE A 110 30.47 11.75 -5.37
N SER A 111 31.17 10.65 -5.07
CA SER A 111 32.45 10.75 -4.35
C SER A 111 33.44 9.63 -4.69
N THR A 112 33.79 9.47 -5.97
CA THR A 112 35.09 8.88 -6.37
C THR A 112 35.55 9.50 -7.69
N ASN A 113 36.24 10.65 -7.60
CA ASN A 113 37.21 11.01 -8.62
C ASN A 113 38.46 10.14 -8.39
N ASP A 114 38.85 9.36 -9.39
CA ASP A 114 40.26 9.28 -9.75
C ASP A 114 40.43 9.11 -11.26
N ASN A 115 41.43 9.83 -11.74
CA ASN A 115 41.73 10.13 -13.12
C ASN A 115 42.24 8.91 -13.89
N HIS A 116 41.83 8.76 -15.16
CA HIS A 116 42.77 8.42 -16.25
C HIS A 116 42.23 8.83 -17.64
N THR A 117 42.85 9.87 -18.18
CA THR A 117 43.25 10.13 -19.58
C THR A 117 42.69 9.26 -20.72
N ALA A 118 41.90 9.93 -21.58
CA ALA A 118 41.98 10.03 -23.05
C ALA A 118 42.25 8.78 -23.93
N SER A 119 41.31 8.49 -24.84
CA SER A 119 41.57 8.59 -26.29
C SER A 119 40.27 8.62 -27.11
N SER A 120 40.27 9.52 -28.08
CA SER A 120 39.31 9.74 -29.16
C SER A 120 39.05 8.52 -30.03
N LEU A 121 37.86 8.44 -30.66
CA LEU A 121 37.72 8.40 -32.12
C LEU A 121 36.24 8.43 -32.54
N ASP A 122 36.00 9.23 -33.58
CA ASP A 122 34.77 9.39 -34.35
C ASP A 122 34.17 8.07 -34.84
N ASN A 123 32.83 8.02 -34.94
CA ASN A 123 32.18 8.05 -36.25
C ASN A 123 30.66 8.08 -36.16
N SER A 124 30.10 8.95 -36.99
CA SER A 124 28.74 8.93 -37.50
C SER A 124 28.39 7.58 -38.13
N ASP A 125 27.11 7.20 -38.10
CA ASP A 125 26.32 7.16 -39.33
C ASP A 125 24.85 6.85 -39.06
N CYS A 126 24.03 7.71 -39.65
CA CYS A 126 22.60 7.59 -39.82
C CYS A 126 22.36 6.78 -41.10
N PHE A 127 21.51 5.73 -41.05
CA PHE A 127 20.94 5.17 -42.27
C PHE A 127 19.43 4.95 -42.18
N HIS A 128 18.81 5.59 -43.16
CA HIS A 128 17.45 5.53 -43.64
C HIS A 128 17.10 4.17 -44.26
N SER A 129 15.81 4.04 -44.61
CA SER A 129 15.27 3.20 -45.70
C SER A 129 14.73 1.84 -45.23
N THR A 130 13.55 1.34 -45.60
CA THR A 130 12.49 1.80 -46.51
C THR A 130 11.28 0.91 -46.25
N ALA A 131 10.08 1.48 -46.30
CA ALA A 131 8.84 0.74 -46.41
C ALA A 131 8.61 0.34 -47.88
N SER A 132 8.16 -0.89 -48.12
CA SER A 132 7.55 -1.28 -49.39
C SER A 132 6.39 -2.25 -49.13
N SER A 133 5.19 -1.72 -49.39
CA SER A 133 3.90 -2.37 -49.54
C SER A 133 3.82 -3.19 -50.83
N ILE A 134 3.21 -4.38 -50.77
CA ILE A 134 2.52 -5.00 -51.92
C ILE A 134 1.22 -5.66 -51.41
N SER A 135 0.16 -5.42 -52.16
CA SER A 135 -1.26 -5.64 -51.86
C SER A 135 -1.84 -6.93 -52.46
N SER A 136 -3.00 -7.35 -51.90
CA SER A 136 -4.14 -8.07 -52.53
C SER A 136 -3.90 -9.52 -53.01
N SER A 137 -4.79 -10.51 -52.91
CA SER A 137 -6.26 -10.68 -52.76
C SER A 137 -6.48 -12.19 -52.46
N SER A 138 -7.52 -12.72 -51.82
CA SER A 138 -8.90 -12.90 -52.30
C SER A 138 -9.72 -13.75 -51.31
N LEU A 139 -11.04 -13.56 -51.35
CA LEU A 139 -12.12 -14.17 -50.56
C LEU A 139 -12.31 -15.68 -50.76
N LEU A 140 -12.82 -16.40 -49.72
CA LEU A 140 -13.99 -17.31 -49.73
C LEU A 140 -14.13 -18.06 -48.38
N ASN A 141 -15.32 -17.95 -47.77
CA ASN A 141 -15.90 -18.81 -46.71
C ASN A 141 -17.00 -19.68 -47.39
N PRO A 142 -17.77 -20.59 -46.73
CA PRO A 142 -17.77 -21.12 -45.35
C PRO A 142 -17.94 -22.67 -45.29
N GLU A 143 -17.91 -23.29 -44.09
CA GLU A 143 -18.91 -24.28 -43.62
C GLU A 143 -18.60 -24.83 -42.21
N GLU A 144 -19.66 -24.99 -41.41
CA GLU A 144 -19.68 -25.61 -40.07
C GLU A 144 -19.58 -27.15 -40.16
N ILE A 145 -19.14 -27.81 -39.08
CA ILE A 145 -19.72 -29.04 -38.47
C ILE A 145 -18.80 -29.54 -37.34
N SER A 146 -19.40 -29.89 -36.20
CA SER A 146 -18.87 -30.74 -35.12
C SER A 146 -19.73 -32.03 -35.06
N PRO A 147 -19.45 -33.13 -34.32
CA PRO A 147 -18.49 -33.34 -33.22
C PRO A 147 -17.77 -34.74 -33.20
N SER A 148 -16.97 -34.99 -32.15
CA SER A 148 -16.73 -36.28 -31.44
C SER A 148 -15.30 -36.91 -31.38
N SER A 149 -14.91 -37.18 -30.12
CA SER A 149 -14.09 -38.29 -29.55
C SER A 149 -12.58 -38.49 -29.83
N SER A 150 -11.81 -38.35 -28.73
CA SER A 150 -10.71 -39.20 -28.20
C SER A 150 -9.43 -39.47 -29.00
N SER A 151 -8.31 -38.94 -28.49
CA SER A 151 -7.14 -39.65 -27.94
C SER A 151 -5.77 -39.06 -28.34
N THR A 152 -5.02 -38.70 -27.29
CA THR A 152 -3.56 -38.81 -27.12
C THR A 152 -2.63 -38.38 -28.26
N THR A 153 -2.00 -37.20 -28.13
CA THR A 153 -0.57 -37.01 -28.42
C THR A 153 -0.05 -35.80 -27.65
N ALA A 154 0.92 -36.03 -26.77
CA ALA A 154 1.72 -34.98 -26.15
C ALA A 154 2.57 -34.32 -27.25
N SER A 155 2.52 -33.00 -27.37
CA SER A 155 3.43 -32.24 -28.22
C SER A 155 3.72 -30.89 -27.59
N LEU A 156 5.02 -30.68 -27.39
CA LEU A 156 5.66 -29.54 -26.75
C LEU A 156 5.33 -28.25 -27.49
N ILE A 157 4.58 -27.34 -26.85
CA ILE A 157 4.51 -25.95 -27.30
C ILE A 157 5.65 -25.20 -26.62
N GLN A 158 6.74 -25.07 -27.36
CA GLN A 158 7.85 -24.19 -27.03
C GLN A 158 7.38 -22.74 -27.23
N ALA A 159 6.88 -22.13 -26.15
CA ALA A 159 6.62 -20.69 -26.13
C ALA A 159 7.96 -19.95 -26.25
N LYS A 160 8.11 -19.19 -27.33
CA LYS A 160 9.24 -18.30 -27.58
C LYS A 160 9.26 -17.21 -26.52
N THR A 161 10.21 -17.30 -25.60
CA THR A 161 10.56 -16.26 -24.64
C THR A 161 11.10 -15.05 -25.40
N THR A 162 10.28 -14.04 -25.62
CA THR A 162 10.76 -12.68 -25.88
C THR A 162 11.25 -12.11 -24.56
N ASN A 163 12.57 -12.21 -24.33
CA ASN A 163 13.27 -11.52 -23.25
C ASN A 163 13.22 -10.01 -23.49
N ASN A 164 12.13 -9.36 -23.11
CA ASN A 164 12.18 -7.95 -22.72
C ASN A 164 12.77 -7.93 -21.31
N LEU A 165 14.08 -7.70 -21.24
CA LEU A 165 14.81 -7.44 -20.00
C LEU A 165 14.37 -6.07 -19.48
N SER A 166 13.17 -6.01 -18.92
CA SER A 166 12.75 -4.92 -18.05
C SER A 166 13.64 -4.96 -16.82
N THR A 167 14.34 -3.86 -16.60
CA THR A 167 15.17 -3.58 -15.43
C THR A 167 14.43 -4.00 -14.17
N LYS A 168 14.86 -5.12 -13.57
CA LYS A 168 14.25 -5.73 -12.38
C LYS A 168 14.50 -4.77 -11.20
N LYS A 169 13.55 -3.86 -10.98
CA LYS A 169 13.57 -2.92 -9.86
C LYS A 169 13.76 -3.74 -8.58
N SER A 170 14.75 -3.38 -7.78
CA SER A 170 15.03 -4.06 -6.52
C SER A 170 13.78 -3.99 -5.62
N LEU A 171 13.22 -5.15 -5.26
CA LEU A 171 12.08 -5.27 -4.35
C LEU A 171 12.50 -5.17 -2.87
N ILE A 172 13.78 -4.85 -2.61
CA ILE A 172 14.28 -4.70 -1.25
C ILE A 172 13.50 -3.59 -0.56
N GLY A 173 12.89 -3.92 0.57
CA GLY A 173 12.13 -2.97 1.39
C GLY A 173 10.67 -2.72 0.98
N GLN A 174 10.14 -3.45 -0.01
CA GLN A 174 8.72 -3.35 -0.40
C GLN A 174 7.89 -4.44 0.27
N LEU A 175 6.76 -4.04 0.87
CA LEU A 175 5.69 -4.97 1.26
C LEU A 175 4.76 -5.16 0.06
N ILE A 176 4.42 -6.41 -0.25
CA ILE A 176 3.60 -6.78 -1.40
C ILE A 176 2.36 -7.47 -0.89
N ARG A 177 1.19 -6.90 -1.19
CA ARG A 177 -0.10 -7.53 -0.95
C ARG A 177 -0.19 -8.86 -1.69
N PHE A 178 -0.57 -9.91 -0.99
CA PHE A 178 -0.95 -11.19 -1.60
C PHE A 178 -2.46 -11.38 -1.45
N SER A 179 -3.19 -11.46 -2.56
CA SER A 179 -4.65 -11.59 -2.50
C SER A 179 -5.08 -13.00 -2.09
N VAL A 180 -5.86 -13.10 -1.01
CA VAL A 180 -6.53 -14.34 -0.59
C VAL A 180 -7.98 -14.40 -1.12
N PRO A 181 -8.65 -15.56 -1.10
CA PRO A 181 -10.05 -15.64 -1.52
C PRO A 181 -10.96 -14.70 -0.72
N ALA A 182 -11.83 -13.97 -1.43
CA ALA A 182 -12.84 -13.09 -0.84
C ALA A 182 -14.03 -13.90 -0.27
N ASP A 183 -13.74 -14.75 0.70
CA ASP A 183 -14.72 -15.49 1.48
C ASP A 183 -14.80 -14.95 2.92
N ASN A 184 -15.71 -15.52 3.71
CA ASN A 184 -15.92 -15.16 5.11
C ASN A 184 -14.75 -15.60 6.02
N SER A 185 -13.67 -16.16 5.47
CA SER A 185 -12.48 -16.66 6.17
C SER A 185 -11.18 -15.94 5.80
N CYS A 186 -11.24 -14.85 5.03
CA CYS A 186 -10.06 -14.09 4.59
C CYS A 186 -9.08 -13.72 5.72
N LEU A 187 -9.56 -13.35 6.92
CA LEU A 187 -8.72 -13.12 8.10
C LEU A 187 -7.85 -14.34 8.43
N PHE A 188 -8.47 -15.52 8.53
CA PHE A 188 -7.78 -16.75 8.91
C PHE A 188 -6.78 -17.19 7.85
N SER A 189 -7.14 -17.05 6.56
CA SER A 189 -6.24 -17.35 5.44
C SER A 189 -5.04 -16.41 5.42
N SER A 190 -5.26 -15.13 5.69
CA SER A 190 -4.19 -14.12 5.75
C SER A 190 -3.24 -14.36 6.92
N ILE A 191 -3.78 -14.64 8.12
CA ILE A 191 -2.99 -15.00 9.29
C ILE A 191 -2.16 -16.26 9.06
N TYR A 192 -2.79 -17.31 8.51
CA TYR A 192 -2.06 -18.54 8.22
C TYR A 192 -0.90 -18.27 7.26
N PHE A 193 -1.14 -17.49 6.19
CA PHE A 193 -0.13 -17.14 5.20
C PHE A 193 1.10 -16.46 5.82
N VAL A 194 0.90 -15.41 6.63
CA VAL A 194 2.02 -14.67 7.23
C VAL A 194 2.77 -15.47 8.29
N LEU A 195 2.09 -16.36 9.02
CA LEU A 195 2.72 -17.22 10.02
C LEU A 195 3.46 -18.42 9.42
N HIS A 196 3.10 -18.86 8.21
CA HIS A 196 3.64 -20.07 7.58
C HIS A 196 4.50 -19.77 6.34
N SER A 197 5.21 -18.63 6.36
CA SER A 197 6.18 -18.25 5.33
C SER A 197 5.58 -18.16 3.92
N GLY A 198 4.37 -17.60 3.80
CA GLY A 198 3.70 -17.36 2.52
C GLY A 198 3.00 -18.58 1.91
N LYS A 199 2.68 -19.59 2.72
CA LYS A 199 1.89 -20.75 2.28
C LYS A 199 0.41 -20.49 2.48
N LEU A 200 -0.35 -20.50 1.39
CA LEU A 200 -1.81 -20.48 1.44
C LEU A 200 -2.36 -21.90 1.60
N ASP A 201 -3.02 -22.18 2.72
CA ASP A 201 -3.77 -23.41 2.95
C ASP A 201 -5.17 -23.09 3.49
N LEU A 202 -6.20 -23.26 2.66
CA LEU A 202 -7.58 -22.95 3.05
C LEU A 202 -8.15 -23.95 4.07
N ALA A 203 -7.58 -25.17 4.15
CA ALA A 203 -8.00 -26.15 5.16
C ALA A 203 -7.65 -25.67 6.59
N SER A 204 -6.63 -24.83 6.71
CA SER A 204 -6.20 -24.23 7.99
C SER A 204 -7.25 -23.30 8.61
N ASN A 205 -8.16 -22.72 7.82
CA ASN A 205 -9.22 -21.83 8.31
C ASN A 205 -10.05 -22.50 9.41
N LYS A 206 -10.41 -23.78 9.22
CA LYS A 206 -11.17 -24.55 10.21
C LYS A 206 -10.34 -24.81 11.48
N TYR A 207 -9.04 -25.04 11.32
CA TYR A 207 -8.14 -25.23 12.47
C TYR A 207 -8.05 -23.95 13.31
N LEU A 208 -7.78 -22.80 12.67
CA LEU A 208 -7.65 -21.51 13.38
C LEU A 208 -8.96 -21.09 14.06
N ARG A 209 -10.11 -21.29 13.41
CA ARG A 209 -11.43 -21.04 14.05
C ARG A 209 -11.65 -21.90 15.29
N ASN A 210 -11.28 -23.18 15.22
CA ASN A 210 -11.40 -24.08 16.38
C ASN A 210 -10.45 -23.69 17.51
N LEU A 211 -9.22 -23.27 17.17
CA LEU A 211 -8.24 -22.77 18.12
C LEU A 211 -8.77 -21.54 18.87
N VAL A 212 -9.28 -20.54 18.13
CA VAL A 212 -9.90 -19.34 18.72
C VAL A 212 -11.06 -19.72 19.63
N ALA A 213 -12.00 -20.53 19.14
CA ALA A 213 -13.16 -20.93 19.94
C ALA A 213 -12.74 -21.65 21.23
N SER A 214 -11.75 -22.55 21.17
CA SER A 214 -11.25 -23.23 22.37
C SER A 214 -10.57 -22.29 23.35
N LYS A 215 -9.90 -21.24 22.89
CA LYS A 215 -9.33 -20.20 23.78
C LYS A 215 -10.42 -19.38 24.47
N ILE A 216 -11.46 -19.00 23.73
CA ILE A 216 -12.63 -18.30 24.27
C ILE A 216 -13.33 -19.15 25.33
N GLU A 217 -13.58 -20.44 25.04
CA GLU A 217 -14.22 -21.39 25.98
C GLU A 217 -13.42 -21.56 27.29
N SER A 218 -12.09 -21.46 27.21
CA SER A 218 -11.18 -21.67 28.35
C SER A 218 -11.04 -20.46 29.30
N ASP A 219 -11.35 -19.25 28.84
CA ASP A 219 -11.23 -18.01 29.62
C ASP A 219 -12.51 -17.18 29.56
N GLN A 220 -13.52 -17.62 30.30
CA GLN A 220 -14.83 -16.97 30.36
C GLN A 220 -14.81 -15.62 31.09
N ILE A 221 -13.74 -15.32 31.83
CA ILE A 221 -13.59 -14.05 32.55
C ILE A 221 -13.19 -12.96 31.56
N THR A 222 -12.12 -13.20 30.78
CA THR A 222 -11.67 -12.26 29.75
C THR A 222 -12.69 -12.18 28.61
N TYR A 223 -13.16 -13.33 28.12
CA TYR A 223 -14.13 -13.44 27.03
C TYR A 223 -15.56 -13.52 27.58
N SER A 224 -15.93 -12.49 28.32
CA SER A 224 -17.27 -12.29 28.86
C SER A 224 -18.27 -11.85 27.79
N GLU A 225 -19.57 -11.92 28.09
CA GLU A 225 -20.63 -11.47 27.19
C GLU A 225 -20.50 -9.98 26.80
N ALA A 226 -20.00 -9.15 27.71
CA ALA A 226 -19.73 -7.73 27.42
C ALA A 226 -18.61 -7.53 26.40
N MET A 227 -17.58 -8.39 26.42
CA MET A 227 -16.47 -8.35 25.45
C MET A 227 -16.89 -8.92 24.08
N LEU A 228 -17.66 -10.02 24.09
CA LEU A 228 -18.02 -10.78 22.89
C LEU A 228 -19.29 -10.26 22.20
N GLY A 229 -20.12 -9.47 22.89
CA GLY A 229 -21.45 -9.05 22.45
C GLY A 229 -22.48 -10.17 22.38
N ARG A 230 -22.13 -11.37 22.85
CA ARG A 230 -22.95 -12.61 22.93
C ARG A 230 -22.42 -13.48 24.06
N THR A 231 -23.17 -14.48 24.49
CA THR A 231 -22.64 -15.42 25.49
C THR A 231 -21.40 -16.15 24.95
N ASN A 232 -20.48 -16.50 25.86
CA ASN A 232 -19.23 -17.18 25.50
C ASN A 232 -19.47 -18.46 24.68
N LEU A 233 -20.47 -19.26 25.06
CA LEU A 233 -20.86 -20.48 24.35
C LEU A 233 -21.39 -20.19 22.94
N GLU A 234 -22.21 -19.14 22.78
CA GLU A 234 -22.77 -18.77 21.48
C GLU A 234 -21.70 -18.20 20.56
N TYR A 235 -20.80 -17.35 21.06
CA TYR A 235 -19.70 -16.82 20.28
C TYR A 235 -18.77 -17.94 19.80
N SER A 236 -18.43 -18.88 20.70
CA SER A 236 -17.56 -20.02 20.37
C SER A 236 -18.18 -20.93 19.30
N LYS A 237 -19.50 -21.14 19.32
CA LYS A 237 -20.21 -21.84 18.23
C LYS A 237 -20.23 -21.02 16.95
N TRP A 238 -20.44 -19.71 17.05
CA TRP A 238 -20.54 -18.80 15.92
C TRP A 238 -19.21 -18.70 15.17
N ILE A 239 -18.08 -18.50 15.85
CA ILE A 239 -16.78 -18.31 15.18
C ILE A 239 -16.26 -19.58 14.49
N ARG A 240 -16.72 -20.77 14.92
CA ARG A 240 -16.43 -22.06 14.26
C ARG A 240 -17.10 -22.23 12.88
N ARG A 241 -18.12 -21.43 12.56
CA ARG A 241 -18.80 -21.48 11.26
C ARG A 241 -17.90 -20.90 10.17
N ASP A 242 -18.03 -21.41 8.96
CA ASP A 242 -17.31 -20.93 7.79
C ASP A 242 -17.81 -19.58 7.28
N ASP A 243 -19.04 -19.19 7.62
CA ASP A 243 -19.68 -17.94 7.22
C ASP A 243 -19.51 -16.76 8.20
N SER A 244 -18.90 -16.99 9.35
CA SER A 244 -18.63 -15.95 10.35
C SER A 244 -17.34 -15.21 10.06
N TRP A 245 -17.37 -13.87 10.13
CA TRP A 245 -16.16 -13.05 9.98
C TRP A 245 -15.37 -13.02 11.29
N GLY A 246 -14.05 -13.06 11.19
CA GLY A 246 -13.21 -12.72 12.33
C GLY A 246 -12.86 -11.23 12.34
N GLY A 247 -12.29 -10.76 13.45
CA GLY A 247 -11.79 -9.40 13.58
C GLY A 247 -10.82 -9.26 14.76
N GLY A 248 -10.96 -8.17 15.53
CA GLY A 248 -10.03 -7.82 16.60
C GLY A 248 -9.92 -8.85 17.72
N ILE A 249 -11.00 -9.56 18.06
CA ILE A 249 -10.99 -10.61 19.10
C ILE A 249 -10.13 -11.79 18.64
N GLU A 250 -10.38 -12.28 17.43
CA GLU A 250 -9.60 -13.37 16.83
C GLU A 250 -8.12 -12.98 16.71
N LEU A 251 -7.83 -11.75 16.27
CA LEU A 251 -6.46 -11.22 16.16
C LEU A 251 -5.74 -11.16 17.51
N ALA A 252 -6.41 -10.69 18.56
CA ALA A 252 -5.84 -10.63 19.90
C ALA A 252 -5.50 -12.03 20.45
N ILE A 253 -6.38 -13.02 20.19
CA ILE A 253 -6.13 -14.42 20.58
C ILE A 253 -4.96 -15.01 19.80
N LEU A 254 -4.96 -14.85 18.48
CA LEU A 254 -3.92 -15.42 17.60
C LEU A 254 -2.55 -14.79 17.87
N THR A 255 -2.51 -13.50 18.18
CA THR A 255 -1.30 -12.80 18.65
C THR A 255 -0.68 -13.51 19.86
N GLN A 256 -1.50 -13.85 20.86
CA GLN A 256 -1.03 -14.52 22.07
C GLN A 256 -0.63 -15.98 21.81
N GLU A 257 -1.38 -16.69 20.98
CA GLU A 257 -1.14 -18.10 20.70
C GLU A 257 0.16 -18.34 19.91
N TYR A 258 0.47 -17.43 18.98
CA TYR A 258 1.65 -17.54 18.12
C TYR A 258 2.82 -16.68 18.60
N GLU A 259 2.70 -16.02 19.76
CA GLU A 259 3.71 -15.11 20.31
C GLU A 259 4.28 -14.17 19.24
N THR A 260 3.38 -13.57 18.45
CA THR A 260 3.70 -12.77 17.28
C THR A 260 2.82 -11.53 17.27
N GLU A 261 3.44 -10.36 17.15
CA GLU A 261 2.72 -9.10 16.99
C GLU A 261 2.08 -9.03 15.60
N ILE A 262 0.79 -8.69 15.53
CA ILE A 262 0.07 -8.53 14.27
C ILE A 262 -0.24 -7.05 14.06
N CYS A 263 0.25 -6.49 12.95
CA CYS A 263 0.00 -5.11 12.54
C CYS A 263 -1.04 -5.08 11.42
N VAL A 264 -2.23 -4.57 11.69
CA VAL A 264 -3.28 -4.43 10.68
C VAL A 264 -3.28 -3.01 10.12
N ILE A 265 -2.90 -2.87 8.87
CA ILE A 265 -2.88 -1.60 8.14
C ILE A 265 -4.27 -1.39 7.52
N ASN A 266 -5.03 -0.44 8.07
CA ASN A 266 -6.31 -0.06 7.50
C ASN A 266 -6.11 0.85 6.28
N THR A 267 -6.49 0.37 5.09
CA THR A 267 -6.30 1.08 3.82
C THR A 267 -7.28 2.23 3.61
N GLU A 268 -8.41 2.21 4.31
CA GLU A 268 -9.47 3.22 4.22
C GLU A 268 -9.23 4.38 5.20
N CYS A 269 -8.52 4.14 6.31
CA CYS A 269 -8.27 5.11 7.37
C CYS A 269 -6.81 5.58 7.39
N GLU A 270 -6.37 6.35 6.38
CA GLU A 270 -5.06 7.06 6.35
C GLU A 270 -3.85 6.22 6.82
N GLY A 271 -3.86 4.91 6.55
CA GLY A 271 -2.78 4.02 6.97
C GLY A 271 -2.66 3.82 8.48
N ARG A 272 -3.74 3.99 9.25
CA ARG A 272 -3.80 3.60 10.66
C ARG A 272 -3.37 2.15 10.78
N ILE A 273 -2.41 1.89 11.66
CA ILE A 273 -1.95 0.56 11.98
C ILE A 273 -2.51 0.21 13.35
N ASP A 274 -3.36 -0.80 13.40
CA ASP A 274 -3.84 -1.40 14.63
C ASP A 274 -2.83 -2.48 15.06
N TYR A 275 -2.15 -2.25 16.19
CA TYR A 275 -1.13 -3.15 16.72
C TYR A 275 -1.72 -4.10 17.75
N PHE A 276 -1.67 -5.40 17.46
CA PHE A 276 -2.08 -6.44 18.40
C PHE A 276 -0.84 -7.03 19.06
N GLY A 277 -0.74 -6.88 20.39
CA GLY A 277 0.38 -7.39 21.18
C GLY A 277 1.60 -6.47 21.29
N GLU A 278 1.44 -5.17 21.03
CA GLU A 278 2.53 -4.17 21.06
C GLU A 278 3.29 -4.12 22.40
N ASP A 279 2.62 -4.42 23.51
CA ASP A 279 3.16 -4.39 24.87
C ASP A 279 3.83 -5.70 25.29
N ARG A 280 3.72 -6.74 24.46
CA ARG A 280 4.13 -8.11 24.80
C ARG A 280 5.59 -8.43 24.49
N HIS A 281 6.28 -7.55 23.76
CA HIS A 281 7.68 -7.72 23.36
C HIS A 281 7.94 -9.05 22.62
N PHE A 282 6.99 -9.44 21.77
CA PHE A 282 7.13 -10.65 20.96
C PHE A 282 8.31 -10.55 19.99
N PRO A 283 9.01 -11.67 19.70
CA PRO A 283 10.19 -11.67 18.83
C PRO A 283 9.85 -11.51 17.35
N TYR A 284 8.59 -11.71 16.95
CA TYR A 284 8.14 -11.67 15.57
C TYR A 284 7.01 -10.66 15.38
N ARG A 285 6.95 -10.09 14.17
CA ARG A 285 5.90 -9.16 13.73
C ARG A 285 5.47 -9.51 12.31
N VAL A 286 4.16 -9.48 12.06
CA VAL A 286 3.56 -9.68 10.74
C VAL A 286 2.61 -8.53 10.40
N PHE A 287 2.31 -8.37 9.11
CA PHE A 287 1.46 -7.30 8.61
C PHE A 287 0.28 -7.88 7.86
N LEU A 288 -0.88 -7.25 8.03
CA LEU A 288 -2.07 -7.48 7.22
C LEU A 288 -2.57 -6.15 6.67
N LEU A 289 -3.21 -6.17 5.51
CA LEU A 289 -4.04 -5.10 4.99
C LEU A 289 -5.50 -5.35 5.34
N TYR A 290 -6.25 -4.28 5.61
CA TYR A 290 -7.68 -4.33 5.85
C TYR A 290 -8.40 -3.15 5.19
N ASP A 291 -9.43 -3.43 4.39
CA ASP A 291 -10.18 -2.42 3.62
C ASP A 291 -11.62 -2.18 4.12
N ASN A 292 -11.85 -2.39 5.42
CA ASN A 292 -13.16 -2.42 6.08
C ASN A 292 -14.04 -3.65 5.75
N LEU A 293 -13.65 -4.50 4.81
CA LEU A 293 -14.40 -5.71 4.45
C LEU A 293 -13.53 -6.97 4.41
N HIS A 294 -12.30 -6.85 3.93
CA HIS A 294 -11.44 -7.94 3.55
C HIS A 294 -10.05 -7.79 4.15
N TYR A 295 -9.44 -8.92 4.51
CA TYR A 295 -8.06 -8.98 4.96
C TYR A 295 -7.20 -9.62 3.87
N ASP A 296 -6.02 -9.05 3.65
CA ASP A 296 -4.97 -9.66 2.85
C ASP A 296 -3.62 -9.60 3.60
N PRO A 297 -2.73 -10.59 3.43
CA PRO A 297 -1.34 -10.53 3.87
C PRO A 297 -0.45 -9.64 2.99
#